data_AF-A0A838E7B9-F1
#
_entry.id   AF-A0A838E7B9-F1
#
_cell.length_a   1.000
_cell.length_b   1.000
_cell.length_c   1.000
_cell.angle_alpha   90.00
_cell.angle_beta   90.00
_cell.angle_gamma   90.00
#
_symmetry.space_group_name_H-M   'P 1'
#
loop_
_entity.id
_entity.type
_entity.pdbx_description
1 polymer ?
#
loop_
_entity_poly.entity_id
_entity_poly.type
_entity_poly.pdbx_seq_one_letter_code
_entity_poly.pdbx_strand_id
1 'polypeptide(L)'
;MRTAARPRAVAVTIATIALLAAACGGSDGSAEAGDGAGAAASAEADAGAAAGPDPSDWDAVLAEAEGQTVNWYMFGGSDRLNGYIDGYVTEAAAELGITVNQVPVSDTVEAVNTVLGERQAGLDDGGSVDLIWLNGENFLTGKQADLWLCGWAEDTPNSAAHVDWDDPAVASDFGEPVEGCEMPWNRAQSQVILQLGQRAGARLHGRTGGLGGGGDRPGHAARPAGRAGAPRPRR
;
A
#
# COMPACT_ATOMS: atom_id res chain seq x y z
N MET A 1 3.19 -6.29 -41.56
CA MET A 1 4.08 -6.54 -40.40
C MET A 1 3.33 -6.09 -39.16
N ARG A 2 2.83 -7.03 -38.36
CA ARG A 2 2.25 -6.76 -37.05
C ARG A 2 3.40 -6.88 -36.05
N THR A 3 3.78 -5.77 -35.44
CA THR A 3 4.76 -5.73 -34.35
C THR A 3 4.15 -6.52 -33.19
N ALA A 4 4.73 -7.67 -32.86
CA ALA A 4 4.36 -8.41 -31.67
C ALA A 4 4.77 -7.56 -30.46
N ALA A 5 3.79 -7.14 -29.66
CA ALA A 5 4.05 -6.53 -28.36
C ALA A 5 4.83 -7.54 -27.52
N ARG A 6 5.99 -7.14 -27.03
CA ARG A 6 6.76 -7.95 -26.07
C ARG A 6 5.89 -8.16 -24.82
N PRO A 7 5.76 -9.40 -24.31
CA PRO A 7 4.97 -9.66 -23.11
C PRO A 7 5.57 -8.89 -21.93
N ARG A 8 4.72 -8.39 -21.04
CA ARG A 8 5.02 -7.60 -19.82
C ARG A 8 5.75 -8.41 -18.72
N ALA A 9 6.59 -9.34 -19.14
CA ALA A 9 6.93 -10.56 -18.41
C ALA A 9 8.12 -10.45 -17.43
N VAL A 10 8.32 -9.32 -16.75
CA VAL A 10 9.41 -9.24 -15.73
C VAL A 10 9.03 -8.42 -14.49
N ALA A 11 7.77 -8.00 -14.36
CA ALA A 11 7.33 -7.06 -13.32
C ALA A 11 6.56 -7.70 -12.15
N VAL A 12 6.93 -8.90 -11.68
CA VAL A 12 6.43 -9.42 -10.39
C VAL A 12 7.56 -9.62 -9.36
N THR A 13 8.74 -9.02 -9.57
CA THR A 13 9.78 -8.98 -8.53
C THR A 13 10.31 -7.58 -8.23
N ILE A 14 10.08 -6.57 -9.06
CA ILE A 14 10.70 -5.26 -8.85
C ILE A 14 9.72 -4.15 -9.17
N ALA A 15 9.20 -3.56 -8.10
CA ALA A 15 8.74 -2.19 -8.11
C ALA A 15 8.55 -1.71 -6.68
N THR A 16 9.62 -1.37 -5.94
CA THR A 16 9.44 -0.53 -4.75
C THR A 16 10.58 0.49 -4.62
N ILE A 17 10.33 1.62 -5.28
CA ILE A 17 10.47 2.98 -4.77
C ILE A 17 11.88 3.46 -4.42
N ALA A 18 12.44 4.20 -5.37
CA ALA A 18 13.43 5.23 -5.08
C ALA A 18 12.76 6.47 -4.50
N LEU A 19 13.28 6.90 -3.34
CA LEU A 19 13.09 8.27 -2.88
C LEU A 19 14.24 8.71 -1.96
N LEU A 20 14.96 9.73 -2.44
CA LEU A 20 15.85 10.69 -1.74
C LEU A 20 17.25 10.26 -1.31
N ALA A 21 18.20 10.57 -2.19
CA ALA A 21 19.59 10.86 -1.87
C ALA A 21 19.75 12.29 -1.31
N ALA A 22 20.45 12.43 -0.18
CA ALA A 22 21.34 13.56 0.13
C ALA A 22 22.13 13.30 1.42
N ALA A 23 23.36 12.78 1.30
CA ALA A 23 24.58 13.29 1.96
C ALA A 23 25.69 12.22 2.04
N CYS A 24 26.73 12.43 1.24
CA CYS A 24 28.15 12.18 1.52
C CYS A 24 28.60 10.83 2.14
N GLY A 25 29.29 10.03 1.31
CA GLY A 25 30.71 9.76 1.59
C GLY A 25 31.17 8.29 1.66
N GLY A 26 31.93 7.87 0.65
CA GLY A 26 33.08 6.93 0.73
C GLY A 26 32.76 5.44 0.86
N SER A 27 32.91 4.62 -0.19
CA SER A 27 34.14 4.07 -0.80
C SER A 27 34.75 2.88 -0.04
N ASP A 28 34.64 1.68 -0.64
CA ASP A 28 35.74 0.77 -1.04
C ASP A 28 35.55 -0.73 -0.72
N GLY A 29 35.78 -1.58 -1.76
CA GLY A 29 36.25 -2.98 -1.70
C GLY A 29 35.19 -4.07 -1.88
N SER A 30 34.99 -4.72 -3.04
CA SER A 30 35.85 -5.74 -3.71
C SER A 30 36.34 -6.87 -2.78
N ALA A 31 36.37 -8.16 -3.13
CA ALA A 31 35.78 -9.05 -4.13
C ALA A 31 36.31 -10.48 -3.78
N GLU A 32 35.83 -11.48 -4.52
CA GLU A 32 36.40 -12.83 -4.74
C GLU A 32 35.97 -13.93 -3.73
N ALA A 33 35.18 -14.96 -4.11
CA ALA A 33 35.26 -15.96 -5.19
C ALA A 33 36.31 -17.07 -4.95
N GLY A 34 35.85 -18.32 -4.89
CA GLY A 34 36.68 -19.51 -4.71
C GLY A 34 35.96 -20.80 -5.14
N ASP A 35 36.27 -21.18 -6.38
CA ASP A 35 35.98 -22.35 -7.22
C ASP A 35 35.89 -23.75 -6.56
N GLY A 36 35.15 -24.70 -7.18
CA GLY A 36 35.58 -26.11 -7.16
C GLY A 36 34.57 -27.26 -7.27
N ALA A 37 34.05 -27.52 -8.48
CA ALA A 37 33.84 -28.84 -9.11
C ALA A 37 32.82 -29.90 -8.57
N GLY A 38 31.71 -30.05 -9.30
CA GLY A 38 31.44 -31.23 -10.16
C GLY A 38 30.51 -32.36 -9.65
N ALA A 39 29.35 -32.57 -10.32
CA ALA A 39 28.84 -33.88 -10.77
C ALA A 39 27.48 -33.81 -11.52
N ALA A 40 27.46 -34.43 -12.70
CA ALA A 40 26.38 -35.20 -13.36
C ALA A 40 24.89 -34.75 -13.33
N ALA A 41 24.45 -34.29 -14.51
CA ALA A 41 23.17 -34.52 -15.20
C ALA A 41 21.96 -35.11 -14.43
N SER A 42 20.97 -34.25 -14.25
CA SER A 42 19.54 -34.57 -14.37
C SER A 42 18.94 -33.47 -15.25
N ALA A 43 18.48 -33.79 -16.46
CA ALA A 43 17.67 -32.87 -17.24
C ALA A 43 16.26 -32.88 -16.66
N GLU A 44 16.11 -32.27 -15.49
CA GLU A 44 14.82 -31.75 -15.07
C GLU A 44 14.57 -30.54 -15.97
N ALA A 45 13.40 -30.52 -16.63
CA ALA A 45 12.95 -29.34 -17.32
C ALA A 45 12.76 -28.27 -16.24
N ASP A 46 13.79 -27.45 -16.07
CA ASP A 46 13.79 -26.23 -15.30
C ASP A 46 12.67 -25.34 -15.88
N ALA A 47 11.48 -25.46 -15.30
CA ALA A 47 10.51 -24.40 -15.32
C ALA A 47 11.02 -23.33 -14.35
N GLY A 48 12.20 -22.78 -14.65
CA GLY A 48 12.72 -21.58 -14.04
C GLY A 48 11.80 -20.46 -14.49
N ALA A 49 10.75 -20.20 -13.72
CA ALA A 49 10.30 -18.83 -13.55
C ALA A 49 11.58 -18.08 -13.16
N ALA A 50 12.13 -17.29 -14.10
CA ALA A 50 13.34 -16.54 -13.84
C ALA A 50 13.04 -15.67 -12.63
N ALA A 51 13.60 -16.03 -11.47
CA ALA A 51 13.55 -15.21 -10.28
C ALA A 51 14.12 -13.85 -10.70
N GLY A 52 13.41 -12.77 -10.37
CA GLY A 52 13.91 -11.43 -10.63
C GLY A 52 15.27 -11.20 -9.99
N PRO A 53 15.94 -10.08 -10.33
CA PRO A 53 17.21 -9.69 -9.72
C PRO A 53 17.18 -9.79 -8.19
N ASP A 54 18.29 -10.25 -7.61
CA ASP A 54 18.50 -10.27 -6.16
C ASP A 54 18.39 -8.83 -5.62
N PRO A 55 17.48 -8.55 -4.66
CA PRO A 55 17.34 -7.21 -4.09
C PRO A 55 18.63 -6.64 -3.48
N SER A 56 19.58 -7.50 -3.09
CA SER A 56 20.89 -7.09 -2.60
C SER A 56 21.86 -6.65 -3.72
N ASP A 57 21.60 -7.03 -4.98
CA ASP A 57 22.27 -6.51 -6.18
C ASP A 57 21.46 -5.37 -6.81
N TRP A 58 21.52 -4.22 -6.14
CA TRP A 58 20.71 -3.06 -6.52
C TRP A 58 20.97 -2.54 -7.94
N ASP A 59 22.19 -2.69 -8.45
CA ASP A 59 22.51 -2.27 -9.82
C ASP A 59 21.82 -3.18 -10.85
N ALA A 60 21.75 -4.50 -10.60
CA ALA A 60 20.99 -5.41 -11.44
C ALA A 60 19.48 -5.13 -11.37
N VAL A 61 18.95 -4.79 -10.18
CA VAL A 61 17.56 -4.36 -9.99
C VAL A 61 17.24 -3.13 -10.85
N LEU A 62 18.08 -2.10 -10.80
CA LEU A 62 17.89 -0.86 -11.57
C LEU A 62 17.97 -1.10 -13.07
N ALA A 63 18.91 -1.94 -13.52
CA ALA A 63 19.05 -2.27 -14.94
C ALA A 63 17.83 -3.01 -15.50
N GLU A 64 17.24 -3.92 -14.72
CA GLU A 64 16.03 -4.63 -15.13
C GLU A 64 14.79 -3.71 -15.14
N ALA A 65 14.70 -2.79 -14.17
CA ALA A 65 13.56 -1.88 -14.03
C ALA A 65 13.47 -0.81 -15.13
N GLU A 66 14.55 -0.55 -15.88
CA GLU A 66 14.59 0.51 -16.88
C GLU A 66 13.49 0.35 -17.96
N GLY A 67 12.66 1.38 -18.11
CA GLY A 67 11.56 1.41 -19.07
C GLY A 67 10.29 0.68 -18.63
N GLN A 68 10.27 0.10 -17.42
CA GLN A 68 9.09 -0.57 -16.88
C GLN A 68 8.04 0.43 -16.37
N THR A 69 6.81 -0.08 -16.19
CA THR A 69 5.69 0.67 -15.61
C THR A 69 5.15 -0.09 -14.42
N VAL A 70 4.97 0.61 -13.30
CA VAL A 70 4.45 0.08 -12.03
C VAL A 70 3.02 0.57 -11.83
N ASN A 71 2.05 -0.34 -11.78
CA ASN A 71 0.67 -0.04 -11.43
C ASN A 71 0.52 -0.08 -9.90
N TRP A 72 0.47 1.10 -9.29
CA TRP A 72 0.35 1.24 -7.85
C TRP A 72 -1.08 1.60 -7.46
N TYR A 73 -1.77 0.62 -6.89
CA TYR A 73 -3.15 0.76 -6.41
C TYR A 73 -3.15 1.49 -5.07
N MET A 74 -3.81 2.65 -5.02
CA MET A 74 -3.76 3.56 -3.88
C MET A 74 -5.14 3.91 -3.35
N PHE A 75 -5.27 4.04 -2.03
CA PHE A 75 -6.50 4.55 -1.43
C PHE A 75 -6.79 5.99 -1.89
N GLY A 76 -7.87 6.16 -2.63
CA GLY A 76 -8.24 7.42 -3.28
C GLY A 76 -8.69 8.53 -2.32
N GLY A 77 -8.98 8.22 -1.05
CA GLY A 77 -9.60 9.16 -0.11
C GLY A 77 -8.68 10.26 0.45
N SER A 78 -7.45 10.39 -0.03
CA SER A 78 -6.48 11.40 0.46
C SER A 78 -5.76 12.13 -0.68
N ASP A 79 -6.30 13.28 -1.09
CA ASP A 79 -5.70 14.14 -2.12
C ASP A 79 -4.25 14.50 -1.81
N ARG A 80 -3.94 14.74 -0.53
CA ARG A 80 -2.58 15.10 -0.10
C ARG A 80 -1.60 13.94 -0.31
N LEU A 81 -2.02 12.73 0.04
CA LEU A 81 -1.18 11.55 -0.16
C LEU A 81 -1.01 11.26 -1.65
N ASN A 82 -2.13 11.24 -2.38
CA ASN A 82 -2.12 10.92 -3.81
C ASN A 82 -1.31 11.95 -4.61
N GLY A 83 -1.42 13.25 -4.28
CA GLY A 83 -0.63 14.30 -4.91
C GLY A 83 0.87 14.26 -4.56
N TYR A 84 1.25 13.75 -3.39
CA TYR A 84 2.66 13.51 -3.07
C TYR A 84 3.26 12.41 -3.95
N ILE A 85 2.51 11.33 -4.18
CA ILE A 85 2.96 10.23 -5.04
C ILE A 85 2.98 10.65 -6.51
N ASP A 86 1.91 11.28 -7.00
CA ASP A 86 1.77 11.72 -8.39
C ASP A 86 2.78 12.81 -8.77
N GLY A 87 3.11 13.70 -7.82
CA GLY A 87 4.17 14.68 -8.02
C GLY A 87 5.55 14.09 -7.76
N TYR A 88 5.90 13.94 -6.50
CA TYR A 88 7.29 13.76 -6.10
C TYR A 88 7.82 12.35 -6.37
N VAL A 89 7.04 11.31 -6.06
CA VAL A 89 7.51 9.91 -6.24
C VAL A 89 7.56 9.54 -7.72
N THR A 90 6.57 9.97 -8.50
CA THR A 90 6.52 9.70 -9.94
C THR A 90 7.66 10.42 -10.67
N GLU A 91 7.98 11.67 -10.30
CA GLU A 91 9.15 12.39 -10.83
C GLU A 91 10.47 11.66 -10.50
N ALA A 92 10.66 11.25 -9.25
CA ALA A 92 11.87 10.53 -8.84
C ALA A 92 12.01 9.16 -9.53
N ALA A 93 10.91 8.43 -9.73
CA ALA A 93 10.94 7.18 -10.47
C ALA A 93 11.29 7.40 -11.96
N ALA A 94 10.81 8.49 -12.55
CA ALA A 94 11.11 8.83 -13.94
C ALA A 94 12.60 9.14 -14.16
N GLU A 95 13.29 9.71 -13.18
CA GLU A 95 14.76 9.89 -13.21
C GLU A 95 15.53 8.57 -13.30
N LEU A 96 14.92 7.46 -12.87
CA LEU A 96 15.44 6.10 -12.98
C LEU A 96 14.90 5.33 -14.19
N GLY A 97 14.18 5.99 -15.09
CA GLY A 97 13.57 5.36 -16.26
C GLY A 97 12.33 4.51 -15.94
N ILE A 98 11.76 4.62 -14.74
CA ILE A 98 10.59 3.86 -14.30
C ILE A 98 9.35 4.76 -14.39
N THR A 99 8.25 4.23 -14.95
CA THR A 99 6.96 4.92 -14.94
C THR A 99 6.10 4.44 -13.77
N VAL A 100 5.60 5.34 -12.94
CA VAL A 100 4.60 5.00 -11.91
C VAL A 100 3.21 5.37 -12.43
N ASN A 101 2.34 4.37 -12.55
CA ASN A 101 0.92 4.54 -12.87
C ASN A 101 0.11 4.37 -11.59
N GLN A 102 -0.26 5.48 -10.95
CA GLN A 102 -1.13 5.45 -9.78
C GLN A 102 -2.57 5.09 -10.18
N VAL A 103 -3.14 4.07 -9.55
CA VAL A 103 -4.53 3.62 -9.75
C VAL A 103 -5.33 3.88 -8.46
N PRO A 104 -6.16 4.94 -8.40
CA PRO A 104 -6.95 5.21 -7.22
C PRO A 104 -8.09 4.20 -7.06
N VAL A 105 -8.23 3.62 -5.87
CA VAL A 105 -9.33 2.74 -5.46
C VAL A 105 -10.18 3.38 -4.37
N SER A 106 -11.47 3.02 -4.32
CA SER A 106 -12.37 3.54 -3.29
C SER A 106 -12.12 2.89 -1.93
N ASP A 107 -11.71 1.63 -1.96
CA ASP A 107 -11.30 0.82 -0.81
C ASP A 107 -10.15 -0.10 -1.25
N THR A 108 -9.11 -0.23 -0.43
CA THR A 108 -7.96 -1.11 -0.67
C THR A 108 -8.39 -2.56 -0.94
N VAL A 109 -9.49 -3.03 -0.34
CA VAL A 109 -9.99 -4.40 -0.56
C VAL A 109 -10.31 -4.68 -2.04
N GLU A 110 -10.61 -3.66 -2.85
CA GLU A 110 -10.80 -3.81 -4.30
C GLU A 110 -9.51 -4.29 -5.00
N ALA A 111 -8.35 -3.75 -4.61
CA ALA A 111 -7.06 -4.16 -5.14
C ALA A 111 -6.72 -5.59 -4.71
N VAL A 112 -6.93 -5.93 -3.43
CA VAL A 112 -6.71 -7.29 -2.90
C VAL A 112 -7.57 -8.32 -3.63
N ASN A 113 -8.86 -8.02 -3.83
CA ASN A 113 -9.77 -8.90 -4.57
C ASN A 113 -9.37 -9.05 -6.04
N THR A 114 -8.77 -8.03 -6.65
CA THR A 114 -8.25 -8.11 -8.01
C THR A 114 -7.11 -9.13 -8.08
N VAL A 115 -6.10 -9.00 -7.20
CA VAL A 115 -4.97 -9.94 -7.11
C VAL A 115 -5.44 -11.37 -6.82
N LEU A 116 -6.37 -11.52 -5.86
CA LEU A 116 -6.94 -12.82 -5.53
C LEU A 116 -7.67 -13.45 -6.73
N GLY A 117 -8.43 -12.66 -7.49
CA GLY A 117 -9.13 -13.10 -8.68
C GLY A 117 -8.17 -13.51 -9.81
N GLU A 118 -7.10 -12.74 -10.03
CA GLU A 118 -6.04 -13.04 -11.00
C GLU A 118 -5.34 -14.36 -10.66
N ARG A 119 -4.96 -14.55 -9.40
CA ARG A 119 -4.36 -15.80 -8.93
C ARG A 119 -5.30 -16.99 -9.11
N GLN A 120 -6.58 -16.86 -8.76
CA GLN A 120 -7.58 -17.91 -8.96
C GLN A 120 -7.79 -18.26 -10.45
N ALA A 121 -7.51 -17.31 -11.35
CA ALA A 121 -7.53 -17.50 -12.80
C ALA A 121 -6.23 -18.12 -13.35
N GLY A 122 -5.23 -18.39 -12.50
CA GLY A 122 -3.92 -18.90 -12.90
C GLY A 122 -3.02 -17.84 -13.54
N LEU A 123 -3.28 -16.55 -13.28
CA LEU A 123 -2.40 -15.45 -13.66
C LEU A 123 -1.40 -15.22 -12.52
N ASP A 124 -0.35 -16.04 -12.50
CA ASP A 124 0.76 -15.92 -11.55
C ASP A 124 1.83 -14.91 -12.02
N ASP A 125 1.74 -14.45 -13.28
CA ASP A 125 2.58 -13.40 -13.87
C ASP A 125 1.75 -12.49 -14.79
N GLY A 126 2.19 -11.23 -14.92
CA GLY A 126 1.55 -10.24 -15.79
C GLY A 126 0.14 -9.81 -15.34
N GLY A 127 -0.10 -9.85 -14.02
CA GLY A 127 -1.30 -9.31 -13.40
C GLY A 127 -1.46 -7.80 -13.61
N SER A 128 -2.59 -7.24 -13.17
CA SER A 128 -2.86 -5.81 -13.32
C SER A 128 -2.35 -4.95 -12.16
N VAL A 129 -2.00 -5.57 -11.04
CA VAL A 129 -1.59 -4.91 -9.80
C VAL A 129 -0.14 -5.26 -9.48
N ASP A 130 0.72 -4.25 -9.41
CA ASP A 130 2.14 -4.43 -9.07
C ASP A 130 2.43 -4.02 -7.62
N LEU A 131 1.74 -2.96 -7.14
CA LEU A 131 1.84 -2.46 -5.77
C LEU A 131 0.47 -2.11 -5.20
N ILE A 132 0.32 -2.27 -3.88
CA ILE A 132 -0.90 -1.89 -3.15
C ILE A 132 -0.52 -1.03 -1.95
N TRP A 133 -1.14 0.15 -1.83
CA TRP A 133 -1.21 0.87 -0.56
C TRP A 133 -2.20 0.15 0.35
N LEU A 134 -1.69 -0.50 1.38
CA LEU A 134 -2.47 -1.42 2.21
C LEU A 134 -2.61 -0.96 3.68
N ASN A 135 -3.48 -1.66 4.41
CA ASN A 135 -3.64 -1.56 5.85
C ASN A 135 -3.55 -2.97 6.47
N GLY A 136 -3.36 -3.08 7.78
CA GLY A 136 -3.14 -4.37 8.44
C GLY A 136 -4.24 -5.42 8.27
N GLU A 137 -5.51 -5.03 8.12
CA GLU A 137 -6.59 -5.98 7.83
C GLU A 137 -6.42 -6.63 6.44
N ASN A 138 -6.07 -5.82 5.43
CA ASN A 138 -5.79 -6.31 4.09
C ASN A 138 -4.46 -7.09 4.03
N PHE A 139 -3.45 -6.68 4.80
CA PHE A 139 -2.19 -7.41 4.95
C PHE A 139 -2.45 -8.85 5.41
N LEU A 140 -3.17 -9.01 6.52
CA LEU A 140 -3.53 -10.31 7.08
C LEU A 140 -4.29 -11.16 6.04
N THR A 141 -5.24 -10.55 5.34
CA THR A 141 -6.05 -11.24 4.33
C THR A 141 -5.20 -11.82 3.21
N GLY A 142 -4.30 -11.02 2.62
CA GLY A 142 -3.45 -11.54 1.55
C GLY A 142 -2.37 -12.48 2.04
N LYS A 143 -1.88 -12.33 3.28
CA LYS A 143 -0.93 -13.27 3.87
C LYS A 143 -1.57 -14.66 4.06
N GLN A 144 -2.80 -14.72 4.57
CA GLN A 144 -3.56 -15.97 4.71
C GLN A 144 -3.89 -16.63 3.36
N ALA A 145 -3.92 -15.85 2.30
CA ALA A 145 -4.16 -16.31 0.94
C ALA A 145 -2.86 -16.43 0.12
N ASP A 146 -1.69 -16.40 0.76
CA ASP A 146 -0.34 -16.47 0.17
C ASP A 146 -0.09 -15.50 -0.99
N LEU A 147 -0.76 -14.33 -1.01
CA LEU A 147 -0.76 -13.41 -2.16
C LEU A 147 0.50 -12.54 -2.24
N TRP A 148 1.23 -12.40 -1.13
CA TRP A 148 2.32 -11.44 -1.02
C TRP A 148 3.66 -12.05 -1.41
N LEU A 149 4.41 -11.28 -2.20
CA LEU A 149 5.84 -11.51 -2.35
C LEU A 149 6.53 -11.11 -1.04
N CYS A 150 7.33 -12.02 -0.50
CA CYS A 150 8.07 -11.83 0.76
C CYS A 150 9.57 -11.99 0.55
N GLY A 151 10.36 -11.59 1.55
CA GLY A 151 11.83 -11.72 1.52
C GLY A 151 12.52 -10.70 0.62
N TRP A 152 11.90 -9.54 0.38
CA TRP A 152 12.49 -8.44 -0.39
C TRP A 152 12.64 -7.17 0.43
N ALA A 153 11.76 -6.95 1.41
CA ALA A 153 11.66 -5.66 2.08
C ALA A 153 12.91 -5.32 2.91
N GLU A 154 13.55 -6.31 3.53
CA GLU A 154 14.74 -6.15 4.37
C GLU A 154 16.02 -5.90 3.54
N ASP A 155 16.07 -6.44 2.31
CA ASP A 155 17.30 -6.48 1.50
C ASP A 155 17.49 -5.24 0.62
N THR A 156 16.55 -4.29 0.63
CA THR A 156 16.72 -3.04 -0.13
C THR A 156 17.75 -2.10 0.54
N PRO A 157 18.51 -1.30 -0.24
CA PRO A 157 19.53 -0.40 0.33
C PRO A 157 18.98 0.58 1.37
N ASN A 158 17.79 1.11 1.15
CA ASN A 158 17.16 2.07 2.06
C ASN A 158 16.64 1.40 3.34
N SER A 159 16.14 0.17 3.21
CA SER A 159 15.69 -0.61 4.35
C SER A 159 16.81 -0.86 5.34
N ALA A 160 17.94 -1.37 4.85
CA ALA A 160 19.14 -1.61 5.66
C ALA A 160 19.68 -0.33 6.34
N ALA A 161 19.48 0.84 5.72
CA ALA A 161 19.99 2.11 6.22
C ALA A 161 19.04 2.84 7.19
N HIS A 162 17.73 2.63 7.07
CA HIS A 162 16.73 3.54 7.66
C HIS A 162 15.58 2.85 8.40
N VAL A 163 15.41 1.54 8.24
CA VAL A 163 14.31 0.81 8.88
C VAL A 163 14.83 0.05 10.09
N ASP A 164 14.20 0.28 11.24
CA ASP A 164 14.40 -0.51 12.44
C ASP A 164 13.44 -1.72 12.40
N TRP A 165 13.93 -2.85 11.90
CA TRP A 165 13.18 -4.10 11.78
C TRP A 165 12.92 -4.79 13.12
N ASP A 166 13.61 -4.38 14.20
CA ASP A 166 13.34 -4.86 15.56
C ASP A 166 12.21 -4.07 16.25
N ASP A 167 11.78 -2.91 15.70
CA ASP A 167 10.65 -2.15 16.22
C ASP A 167 9.36 -2.98 16.08
N PRO A 168 8.65 -3.31 17.17
CA PRO A 168 7.40 -4.07 17.09
C PRO A 168 6.32 -3.43 16.21
N ALA A 169 6.37 -2.11 16.02
CA ALA A 169 5.45 -1.38 15.12
C ALA A 169 5.81 -1.53 13.62
N VAL A 170 6.97 -2.12 13.30
CA VAL A 170 7.41 -2.47 11.95
C VAL A 170 7.38 -3.98 11.75
N ALA A 171 7.85 -4.74 12.74
CA ALA A 171 7.93 -6.20 12.68
C ALA A 171 6.55 -6.89 12.68
N SER A 172 5.49 -6.19 13.07
CA SER A 172 4.12 -6.71 13.07
C SER A 172 3.10 -5.67 12.63
N ASP A 173 2.20 -6.07 11.75
CA ASP A 173 1.01 -5.29 11.38
C ASP A 173 -0.26 -5.98 11.89
N PHE A 174 -1.06 -5.25 12.66
CA PHE A 174 -2.31 -5.73 13.30
C PHE A 174 -2.16 -7.04 14.10
N GLY A 175 -0.95 -7.33 14.61
CA GLY A 175 -0.64 -8.53 15.37
C GLY A 175 -0.17 -9.71 14.52
N GLU A 176 -0.09 -9.56 13.19
CA GLU A 176 0.50 -10.52 12.27
C GLU A 176 1.99 -10.15 12.03
N PRO A 177 2.93 -11.10 12.08
CA PRO A 177 4.33 -10.83 11.72
C PRO A 177 4.49 -10.37 10.26
N VAL A 178 5.35 -9.39 9.99
CA VAL A 178 5.55 -8.88 8.61
C VAL A 178 6.36 -9.85 7.75
N GLU A 179 7.42 -10.45 8.29
CA GLU A 179 8.26 -11.48 7.62
C GLU A 179 8.73 -11.08 6.21
N GLY A 180 9.11 -9.81 6.05
CA GLY A 180 9.61 -9.25 4.79
C GLY A 180 8.57 -9.16 3.66
N CYS A 181 7.27 -9.31 3.96
CA CYS A 181 6.17 -9.23 2.99
C CYS A 181 5.63 -7.81 2.78
N GLU A 182 6.06 -6.83 3.58
CA GLU A 182 5.62 -5.43 3.52
C GLU A 182 6.79 -4.49 3.79
N MET A 183 6.83 -3.35 3.07
CA MET A 183 7.74 -2.25 3.36
C MET A 183 7.00 -1.16 4.16
N PRO A 184 7.51 -0.76 5.34
CA PRO A 184 6.89 0.31 6.11
C PRO A 184 7.01 1.65 5.37
N TRP A 185 5.88 2.30 5.10
CA TRP A 185 5.84 3.61 4.42
C TRP A 185 5.60 4.78 5.37
N ASN A 186 4.57 4.70 6.21
CA ASN A 186 4.23 5.74 7.18
C ASN A 186 3.51 5.14 8.39
N ARG A 187 3.51 5.88 9.50
CA ARG A 187 2.71 5.54 10.69
C ARG A 187 1.52 6.50 10.80
N ALA A 188 0.33 5.95 11.03
CA ALA A 188 -0.84 6.73 11.39
C ALA A 188 -1.00 6.74 12.92
N GLN A 189 -1.23 7.92 13.50
CA GLN A 189 -1.46 8.05 14.94
C GLN A 189 -2.75 8.84 15.18
N SER A 190 -3.69 8.23 15.90
CA SER A 190 -4.92 8.90 16.33
C SER A 190 -4.73 9.51 17.71
N GLN A 191 -5.18 10.74 17.90
CA GLN A 191 -5.09 11.46 19.18
C GLN A 191 -6.45 12.00 19.59
N VAL A 192 -6.75 11.96 20.89
CA VAL A 192 -7.94 12.60 21.46
C VAL A 192 -7.53 13.93 22.07
N ILE A 193 -8.12 15.02 21.56
CA ILE A 193 -7.86 16.38 22.04
C ILE A 193 -9.10 16.88 22.80
N LEU A 194 -8.91 17.33 24.05
CA LEU A 194 -9.96 17.97 24.82
C LEU A 194 -9.89 19.50 24.66
N GLN A 195 -10.92 20.10 24.06
CA GLN A 195 -11.05 21.55 24.02
C GLN A 195 -11.65 22.08 25.32
N LEU A 196 -10.82 22.70 26.16
CA LEU A 196 -11.28 23.47 27.33
C LEU A 196 -11.59 24.91 26.89
N GLY A 197 -12.83 25.37 27.11
CA GLY A 197 -13.19 26.79 26.94
C GLY A 197 -14.31 27.13 25.95
N GLN A 198 -14.93 26.17 25.26
CA GLN A 198 -16.16 26.43 24.48
C GLN A 198 -17.47 26.01 25.17
N ARG A 199 -17.49 26.06 26.51
CA ARG A 199 -18.73 25.96 27.29
C ARG A 199 -19.15 27.32 27.83
N ALA A 200 -19.63 28.18 26.94
CA ALA A 200 -20.68 29.12 27.27
C ALA A 200 -22.00 28.58 26.66
N GLY A 201 -22.66 27.63 27.34
CA GLY A 201 -24.07 27.30 27.05
C GLY A 201 -24.49 25.84 26.90
N ALA A 202 -23.58 24.87 26.81
CA ALA A 202 -23.99 23.47 26.72
C ALA A 202 -24.29 22.90 28.12
N ARG A 203 -25.56 23.00 28.55
CA ARG A 203 -26.08 22.14 29.62
C ARG A 203 -25.94 20.70 29.16
N LEU A 204 -25.03 19.96 29.79
CA LEU A 204 -25.04 18.50 29.75
C LEU A 204 -26.40 18.07 30.29
N HIS A 205 -27.31 17.65 29.41
CA HIS A 205 -28.50 16.93 29.85
C HIS A 205 -27.99 15.63 30.47
N GLY A 206 -28.06 15.57 31.79
CA GLY A 206 -27.80 14.36 32.56
C GLY A 206 -28.71 13.26 32.02
N ARG A 207 -28.13 12.32 31.29
CA ARG A 207 -28.78 11.06 30.96
C ARG A 207 -28.57 10.12 32.15
N THR A 208 -29.20 10.43 33.26
CA THR A 208 -29.52 9.42 34.25
C THR A 208 -30.69 8.62 33.70
N GLY A 209 -30.44 7.35 33.34
CA GLY A 209 -31.45 6.36 32.95
C GLY A 209 -31.23 5.79 31.54
N GLY A 210 -31.01 4.49 31.34
CA GLY A 210 -31.01 3.42 32.32
C GLY A 210 -30.61 2.08 31.70
N LEU A 211 -29.96 1.26 32.54
CA LEU A 211 -30.28 -0.16 32.63
C LEU A 211 -31.45 -0.25 33.61
N GLY A 212 -32.61 -0.72 33.17
CA GLY A 212 -33.79 -0.86 34.01
C GLY A 212 -35.06 -0.73 33.18
N GLY A 213 -35.63 -1.88 32.84
CA GLY A 213 -36.83 -1.97 32.01
C GLY A 213 -38.13 -1.58 32.72
N GLY A 214 -39.19 -1.60 31.92
CA GLY A 214 -40.57 -1.74 32.38
C GLY A 214 -41.41 -0.47 32.26
N GLY A 215 -42.41 -0.52 31.39
CA GLY A 215 -43.65 0.23 31.56
C GLY A 215 -43.95 1.25 30.47
N ASP A 216 -44.61 0.78 29.41
CA ASP A 216 -45.67 1.43 28.63
C ASP A 216 -45.88 2.93 28.80
N ARG A 217 -45.87 3.67 27.67
CA ARG A 217 -47.11 4.27 27.09
C ARG A 217 -46.87 4.99 25.75
N PRO A 218 -47.94 5.18 24.95
CA PRO A 218 -47.88 5.10 23.49
C PRO A 218 -47.81 6.45 22.77
N GLY A 219 -47.37 6.34 21.51
CA GLY A 219 -47.66 7.13 20.31
C GLY A 219 -48.39 8.47 20.43
N HIS A 220 -47.85 9.49 19.77
CA HIS A 220 -48.29 9.79 18.41
C HIS A 220 -47.34 10.77 17.73
N ALA A 221 -47.13 10.50 16.44
CA ALA A 221 -46.21 11.15 15.54
C ALA A 221 -46.61 12.59 15.18
N ALA A 222 -45.58 13.38 14.90
CA ALA A 222 -45.62 14.62 14.15
C ALA A 222 -46.18 14.44 12.73
N ARG A 223 -46.68 15.53 12.12
CA ARG A 223 -46.54 15.84 10.68
C ARG A 223 -46.92 17.32 10.35
N PRO A 224 -46.56 17.88 9.17
CA PRO A 224 -45.55 18.95 9.10
C PRO A 224 -45.90 20.14 8.16
N ALA A 225 -44.91 21.04 7.98
CA ALA A 225 -44.58 21.84 6.79
C ALA A 225 -45.56 22.91 6.25
N GLY A 226 -45.02 24.09 5.88
CA GLY A 226 -45.72 24.95 4.91
C GLY A 226 -45.32 26.43 4.80
N ARG A 227 -44.22 26.70 4.08
CA ARG A 227 -44.04 27.74 3.04
C ARG A 227 -44.06 29.25 3.34
N ALA A 228 -43.08 29.91 2.72
CA ALA A 228 -42.84 31.34 2.58
C ALA A 228 -43.88 32.09 1.71
N GLY A 229 -44.01 33.40 1.94
CA GLY A 229 -44.65 34.37 1.04
C GLY A 229 -44.45 35.82 1.50
N ALA A 230 -43.68 36.58 0.74
CA ALA A 230 -43.37 38.02 0.94
C ALA A 230 -44.57 38.95 0.64
N PRO A 231 -44.55 40.23 1.09
CA PRO A 231 -45.71 41.13 1.00
C PRO A 231 -45.79 41.88 -0.34
N ARG A 232 -47.01 42.19 -0.81
CA ARG A 232 -47.28 43.18 -1.89
C ARG A 232 -47.88 44.48 -1.33
N PRO A 233 -47.63 45.63 -1.98
CA PRO A 233 -48.08 46.95 -1.53
C PRO A 233 -49.49 47.32 -2.03
N ARG A 234 -50.09 48.33 -1.38
CA ARG A 234 -51.42 48.87 -1.70
C ARG A 234 -51.35 50.00 -2.75
N ARG A 235 -51.91 49.77 -3.93
CA ARG A 235 -53.03 50.49 -4.58
C ARG A 235 -53.09 50.13 -6.06
#